data_AF-A0A146L9S8-F1
#
_entry.id   AF-A0A146L9S8-F1
#
_cell.length_a   1.000
_cell.length_b   1.000
_cell.length_c   1.000
_cell.angle_alpha   90.00
_cell.angle_beta   90.00
_cell.angle_gamma   90.00
#
_symmetry.space_group_name_H-M   'P 1'
#
loop_
_entity.id
_entity.type
_entity.pdbx_description
1 polymer ?
#
loop_
_entity_poly.entity_id
_entity_poly.type
_entity_poly.pdbx_seq_one_letter_code
_entity_poly.pdbx_strand_id
1 'polypeptide(L)'
;MSKFAHDDIALPTDRTSVVFKKDLCHNHLCCTFDLSVQYVNPTPAVQYKIVAYDGDIQFGIDPRVNMLQTCGVVLCLNHSVSSCGSAGVNGFLPTLDTPVPNVTFTSINISGNFVKKDANILPNVLLWPINVGNSSASSGEFLIEPKEVEFNNNNNGNPIMILHPNRPIITVGIHSRIFSRDQDSSAYTTNVSMLAMLFSVLVPAIVAYLRISQL
;
A
#
# COMPACT_ATOMS: atom_id res chain seq x y z
N MET A 1 -18.11 -0.59 7.33
CA MET A 1 -16.72 -0.65 7.81
C MET A 1 -15.84 0.08 6.81
N SER A 2 -14.89 0.89 7.28
CA SER A 2 -13.88 1.50 6.40
C SER A 2 -13.10 0.39 5.68
N LYS A 3 -12.70 0.62 4.42
CA LYS A 3 -11.92 -0.36 3.64
C LYS A 3 -10.51 -0.58 4.19
N PHE A 4 -10.03 0.31 5.05
CA PHE A 4 -8.72 0.25 5.70
C PHE A 4 -8.80 0.93 7.06
N ALA A 5 -7.87 0.60 7.96
CA ALA A 5 -7.74 1.29 9.23
C ALA A 5 -6.93 2.58 9.03
N HIS A 6 -7.34 3.67 9.67
CA HIS A 6 -6.63 4.95 9.60
C HIS A 6 -6.83 5.76 10.87
N ASP A 7 -5.90 6.64 11.18
CA ASP A 7 -6.02 7.59 12.29
C ASP A 7 -5.28 8.90 12.00
N ASP A 8 -5.79 9.98 12.58
CA ASP A 8 -5.14 11.29 12.51
C ASP A 8 -3.83 11.30 13.31
N ILE A 9 -2.79 11.86 12.68
CA ILE A 9 -1.59 12.28 13.40
C ILE A 9 -1.91 13.60 14.10
N ALA A 10 -1.79 13.62 15.42
CA ALA A 10 -1.97 14.84 16.19
C ALA A 10 -0.87 15.85 15.83
N LEU A 11 -1.25 16.97 15.22
CA LEU A 11 -0.33 18.05 14.89
C LEU A 11 -0.24 19.02 16.08
N PRO A 12 0.97 19.43 16.51
CA PRO A 12 1.11 20.43 17.57
C PRO A 12 0.53 21.78 17.13
N THR A 13 0.07 22.59 18.09
CA THR A 13 -0.49 23.92 17.81
C THR A 13 0.57 25.02 17.69
N ASP A 14 1.81 24.72 18.05
CA ASP A 14 2.96 25.61 18.06
C ASP A 14 4.19 24.94 17.41
N ARG A 15 5.34 25.63 17.40
CA ARG A 15 6.60 25.12 16.83
C ARG A 15 7.26 24.00 17.63
N THR A 16 6.54 23.35 18.55
CA THR A 16 7.11 22.24 19.32
C THR A 16 7.13 20.96 18.50
N SER A 17 8.14 20.12 18.76
CA SER A 17 8.21 18.77 18.21
C SER A 17 7.43 17.84 19.12
N VAL A 18 6.51 17.06 18.56
CA VAL A 18 5.70 16.07 19.27
C VAL A 18 6.04 14.68 18.76
N VAL A 19 6.19 13.75 19.70
CA VAL A 19 6.33 12.33 19.40
C VAL A 19 4.95 11.70 19.33
N PHE A 20 4.61 11.13 18.17
CA PHE A 20 3.39 10.37 17.93
C PHE A 20 3.75 8.89 17.84
N LYS A 21 3.25 8.08 18.79
CA LYS A 21 3.40 6.62 18.79
C LYS A 21 2.05 5.95 18.74
N LYS A 22 1.86 5.05 17.79
CA LYS A 22 0.59 4.34 17.65
C LYS A 22 0.74 3.01 16.93
N ASP A 23 0.03 2.00 17.44
CA ASP A 23 -0.22 0.77 16.73
C ASP A 23 -1.58 0.84 16.03
N LEU A 24 -1.64 0.39 14.78
CA LEU A 24 -2.84 0.39 13.97
C LEU A 24 -2.94 -0.92 13.19
N CYS A 25 -4.05 -1.63 13.37
CA CYS A 25 -4.26 -2.93 12.74
C CYS A 25 -5.43 -2.90 11.76
N HIS A 26 -5.27 -3.64 10.66
CA HIS A 26 -6.34 -3.98 9.74
C HIS A 26 -6.18 -5.45 9.33
N ASN A 27 -7.22 -6.26 9.56
CA ASN A 27 -7.18 -7.71 9.41
C ASN A 27 -5.93 -8.32 10.08
N HIS A 28 -5.02 -8.95 9.34
CA HIS A 28 -3.85 -9.64 9.90
C HIS A 28 -2.61 -8.76 9.98
N LEU A 29 -2.66 -7.53 9.43
CA LEU A 29 -1.56 -6.58 9.49
C LEU A 29 -1.76 -5.62 10.67
N CYS A 30 -0.75 -5.53 11.52
CA CYS A 30 -0.58 -4.52 12.55
C CYS A 30 0.70 -3.74 12.25
N CYS A 31 0.52 -2.43 12.12
CA CYS A 31 1.57 -1.47 11.86
C CYS A 31 1.89 -0.69 13.14
N THR A 32 3.17 -0.53 13.45
CA THR A 32 3.65 0.34 14.53
C THR A 32 4.26 1.59 13.91
N PHE A 33 3.78 2.75 14.34
CA PHE A 33 4.26 4.06 13.93
C PHE A 33 4.91 4.76 15.12
N ASP A 34 6.13 5.26 14.93
CA ASP A 34 6.84 6.12 15.86
C ASP A 34 7.39 7.31 15.07
N LEU A 35 6.72 8.46 15.21
CA LEU A 35 6.91 9.65 14.39
C LEU A 35 7.30 10.83 15.28
N SER A 36 8.21 11.67 14.82
CA SER A 36 8.51 12.96 15.43
C SER A 36 8.10 14.07 14.48
N VAL A 37 7.08 14.84 14.87
CA VAL A 37 6.38 15.81 14.02
C VAL A 37 6.47 17.21 14.60
N GLN A 38 6.75 18.19 13.76
CA GLN A 38 6.77 19.61 14.11
C GLN A 38 5.81 20.37 13.19
N TYR A 39 5.04 21.31 13.76
CA TYR A 39 4.10 22.15 13.01
C TYR A 39 4.47 23.63 13.12
N VAL A 40 4.30 24.39 12.04
CA VAL A 40 4.61 25.84 12.03
C VAL A 40 3.41 26.64 11.49
N ASN A 41 2.51 27.12 12.34
CA ASN A 41 1.37 27.98 11.93
C ASN A 41 1.86 29.34 11.36
N PRO A 42 1.27 29.99 10.30
CA PRO A 42 -0.15 30.01 9.90
C PRO A 42 -0.44 29.96 8.36
N THR A 43 -0.85 28.81 7.83
CA THR A 43 -1.38 28.62 6.45
C THR A 43 -2.37 27.44 6.46
N PRO A 44 -3.16 27.17 5.39
CA PRO A 44 -4.28 26.22 5.45
C PRO A 44 -3.84 24.88 6.04
N ALA A 45 -4.53 24.44 7.08
CA ALA A 45 -4.16 23.26 7.85
C ALA A 45 -4.34 22.01 6.98
N VAL A 46 -3.23 21.50 6.42
CA VAL A 46 -3.18 20.12 5.96
C VAL A 46 -3.25 19.18 7.16
N GLN A 47 -3.62 17.92 6.90
CA GLN A 47 -3.62 16.87 7.91
C GLN A 47 -2.78 15.70 7.40
N TYR A 48 -2.23 14.89 8.31
CA TYR A 48 -1.64 13.60 7.97
C TYR A 48 -2.38 12.48 8.68
N LYS A 49 -2.49 11.33 8.01
CA LYS A 49 -3.03 10.11 8.60
C LYS A 49 -2.03 8.98 8.53
N ILE A 50 -1.99 8.17 9.58
CA ILE A 50 -1.45 6.82 9.49
C ILE A 50 -2.51 5.89 8.88
N VAL A 51 -2.07 4.91 8.10
CA VAL A 51 -2.94 3.92 7.46
C VAL A 51 -2.37 2.51 7.60
N ALA A 52 -3.25 1.55 7.85
CA ALA A 52 -2.95 0.12 7.80
C ALA A 52 -3.98 -0.56 6.90
N TYR A 53 -3.49 -1.36 5.95
CA TYR A 53 -4.32 -2.12 5.03
C TYR A 53 -3.78 -3.54 4.86
N ASP A 54 -4.69 -4.49 4.86
CA ASP A 54 -4.45 -5.90 4.54
C ASP A 54 -5.71 -6.41 3.86
N GLY A 55 -5.64 -6.64 2.56
CA GLY A 55 -6.82 -6.99 1.78
C GLY A 55 -6.52 -7.06 0.31
N ASP A 56 -7.57 -7.25 -0.46
CA ASP A 56 -7.50 -7.39 -1.90
C ASP A 56 -7.65 -6.05 -2.63
N ILE A 57 -7.05 -5.95 -3.81
CA ILE A 57 -7.21 -4.82 -4.72
C ILE A 57 -7.42 -5.36 -6.13
N GLN A 58 -8.40 -4.79 -6.82
CA GLN A 58 -8.61 -5.02 -8.23
C GLN A 58 -8.12 -3.81 -9.01
N PHE A 59 -7.20 -4.03 -9.96
CA PHE A 59 -6.67 -2.95 -10.79
C PHE A 59 -7.49 -2.84 -12.08
N GLY A 60 -8.27 -1.76 -12.19
CA GLY A 60 -9.05 -1.45 -13.40
C GLY A 60 -10.05 -2.55 -13.74
N ILE A 61 -9.99 -3.05 -14.98
CA ILE A 61 -10.87 -4.10 -15.50
C ILE A 61 -10.28 -5.52 -15.40
N ASP A 62 -9.07 -5.69 -14.84
CA ASP A 62 -8.48 -7.03 -14.68
C ASP A 62 -9.32 -7.81 -13.65
N PRO A 63 -9.86 -8.99 -14.00
CA PRO A 63 -10.63 -9.82 -13.07
C PRO A 63 -9.78 -10.40 -11.93
N ARG A 64 -8.44 -10.32 -12.01
CA ARG A 64 -7.54 -10.82 -10.98
C ARG A 64 -7.58 -9.95 -9.73
N VAL A 65 -7.70 -10.65 -8.61
CA VAL A 65 -7.75 -10.06 -7.28
C VAL A 65 -6.35 -10.17 -6.68
N ASN A 66 -5.74 -9.01 -6.48
CA ASN A 66 -4.36 -8.88 -6.03
C ASN A 66 -4.36 -8.65 -4.52
N MET A 67 -3.56 -9.38 -3.75
CA MET A 67 -3.46 -9.16 -2.31
C MET A 67 -2.35 -8.18 -1.93
N LEU A 68 -2.69 -7.21 -1.08
CA LEU A 68 -1.78 -6.17 -0.64
C LEU A 68 -1.77 -6.04 0.89
N GLN A 69 -0.60 -5.73 1.42
CA GLN A 69 -0.44 -5.18 2.76
C GLN A 69 0.24 -3.82 2.68
N THR A 70 -0.18 -2.85 3.49
CA THR A 70 0.38 -1.51 3.48
C THR A 70 0.34 -0.89 4.86
N CYS A 71 1.47 -0.35 5.30
CA CYS A 71 1.57 0.59 6.42
C CYS A 71 2.07 1.92 5.85
N GLY A 72 1.43 3.05 6.15
CA GLY A 72 1.90 4.32 5.61
C GLY A 72 1.42 5.56 6.35
N VAL A 73 2.07 6.68 6.05
CA VAL A 73 1.70 8.04 6.44
C VAL A 73 1.35 8.79 5.17
N VAL A 74 0.16 9.40 5.12
CA VAL A 74 -0.37 10.05 3.91
C VAL A 74 -0.86 11.47 4.20
N LEU A 75 -0.52 12.40 3.32
CA LEU A 75 -1.01 13.78 3.32
C LEU A 75 -2.50 13.85 2.92
N CYS A 76 -3.22 14.74 3.60
CA CYS A 76 -4.63 15.02 3.39
C CYS A 76 -4.90 16.53 3.39
N LEU A 77 -5.93 16.98 2.68
CA LEU A 77 -6.36 18.39 2.74
C LEU A 77 -7.07 18.73 4.06
N ASN A 78 -7.65 17.74 4.73
CA ASN A 78 -8.35 17.90 6.01
C ASN A 78 -8.48 16.55 6.75
N HIS A 79 -9.22 16.53 7.85
CA HIS A 79 -9.46 15.33 8.66
C HIS A 79 -10.28 14.23 7.98
N SER A 80 -10.92 14.48 6.83
CA SER A 80 -11.62 13.44 6.07
C SER A 80 -10.63 12.53 5.34
N VAL A 81 -10.83 11.23 5.45
CA VAL A 81 -10.06 10.22 4.71
C VAL A 81 -10.19 10.37 3.19
N SER A 82 -11.33 10.88 2.70
CA SER A 82 -11.54 11.14 1.28
C SER A 82 -10.67 12.26 0.71
N SER A 83 -10.04 13.05 1.60
CA SER A 83 -9.18 14.16 1.23
C SER A 83 -7.69 13.78 1.17
N CYS A 84 -7.37 12.50 1.40
CA CYS A 84 -6.00 12.00 1.46
C CYS A 84 -5.51 11.47 0.10
N GLY A 85 -4.19 11.31 -0.03
CA GLY A 85 -3.56 10.75 -1.23
C GLY A 85 -3.55 11.78 -2.36
N SER A 86 -4.06 11.41 -3.55
CA SER A 86 -4.10 12.34 -4.69
C SER A 86 -4.89 13.61 -4.36
N ALA A 87 -6.01 13.50 -3.63
CA ALA A 87 -6.76 14.67 -3.17
C ALA A 87 -5.93 15.57 -2.25
N GLY A 88 -5.03 14.99 -1.44
CA GLY A 88 -4.11 15.71 -0.54
C GLY A 88 -3.15 16.65 -1.26
N VAL A 89 -2.93 16.43 -2.56
CA VAL A 89 -2.13 17.26 -3.46
C VAL A 89 -2.98 17.86 -4.59
N ASN A 90 -4.30 18.01 -4.40
CA ASN A 90 -5.24 18.56 -5.39
C ASN A 90 -5.28 17.78 -6.73
N GLY A 91 -4.99 16.48 -6.70
CA GLY A 91 -5.03 15.58 -7.84
C GLY A 91 -3.76 15.57 -8.70
N PHE A 92 -2.78 16.44 -8.43
CA PHE A 92 -1.55 16.57 -9.20
C PHE A 92 -0.34 16.57 -8.28
N LEU A 93 0.81 16.07 -8.74
CA LEU A 93 2.03 16.22 -7.95
C LEU A 93 2.38 17.71 -7.82
N PRO A 94 2.81 18.18 -6.63
CA PRO A 94 3.20 19.56 -6.44
C PRO A 94 4.38 19.93 -7.34
N THR A 95 4.44 21.21 -7.71
CA THR A 95 5.56 21.84 -8.40
C THR A 95 6.37 22.70 -7.42
N LEU A 96 7.47 23.28 -7.89
CA LEU A 96 8.30 24.21 -7.10
C LEU A 96 7.54 25.46 -6.61
N ASP A 97 6.48 25.86 -7.32
CA ASP A 97 5.63 27.00 -6.96
C ASP A 97 4.48 26.60 -6.00
N THR A 98 4.29 25.30 -5.75
CA THR A 98 3.22 24.83 -4.88
C THR A 98 3.58 25.11 -3.42
N PRO A 99 2.69 25.77 -2.65
CA PRO A 99 2.94 26.07 -1.24
C PRO A 99 3.28 24.82 -0.44
N VAL A 100 4.45 24.83 0.18
CA VAL A 100 4.93 23.73 1.02
C VAL A 100 4.07 23.63 2.28
N PRO A 101 3.61 22.44 2.70
CA PRO A 101 2.90 22.27 3.95
C PRO A 101 3.81 22.59 5.14
N ASN A 102 3.28 23.32 6.12
CA ASN A 102 4.01 23.66 7.34
C ASN A 102 4.00 22.53 8.39
N VAL A 103 4.20 21.29 7.93
CA VAL A 103 4.34 20.11 8.77
C VAL A 103 5.65 19.45 8.37
N THR A 104 6.56 19.31 9.33
CA THR A 104 7.86 18.68 9.14
C THR A 104 7.95 17.44 10.00
N PHE A 105 8.38 16.34 9.40
CA PHE A 105 8.75 15.14 10.14
C PHE A 105 10.27 15.16 10.33
N THR A 106 10.74 14.91 11.55
CA THR A 106 12.18 14.84 11.86
C THR A 106 12.66 13.40 11.95
N SER A 107 11.75 12.48 12.26
CA SER A 107 11.97 11.04 12.21
C SER A 107 10.64 10.34 11.96
N ILE A 108 10.65 9.32 11.11
CA ILE A 108 9.52 8.44 10.82
C ILE A 108 10.02 7.01 10.92
N ASN A 109 9.47 6.26 11.85
CA ASN A 109 9.73 4.84 11.98
C ASN A 109 8.43 4.06 11.81
N ILE A 110 8.41 3.18 10.82
CA ILE A 110 7.26 2.33 10.47
C ILE A 110 7.74 0.88 10.51
N SER A 111 7.03 0.03 11.24
CA SER A 111 7.24 -1.42 11.17
C SER A 111 5.91 -2.16 11.14
N GLY A 112 5.92 -3.42 10.72
CA GLY A 112 4.69 -4.22 10.72
C GLY A 112 4.94 -5.72 10.57
N ASN A 113 3.97 -6.53 10.98
CA ASN A 113 4.01 -8.00 10.87
C ASN A 113 3.62 -8.49 9.46
N PHE A 114 4.29 -7.96 8.43
CA PHE A 114 4.02 -8.31 7.03
C PHE A 114 4.17 -9.81 6.75
N VAL A 115 3.33 -10.33 5.86
CA VAL A 115 3.49 -11.67 5.29
C VAL A 115 4.77 -11.72 4.46
N LYS A 116 5.64 -12.68 4.74
CA LYS A 116 6.95 -12.83 4.09
C LYS A 116 6.99 -13.95 3.05
N LYS A 117 6.04 -14.89 3.15
CA LYS A 117 5.96 -16.04 2.23
C LYS A 117 5.43 -15.56 0.89
N ASP A 118 6.25 -15.72 -0.16
CA ASP A 118 5.88 -15.41 -1.54
C ASP A 118 5.24 -14.01 -1.63
N ALA A 119 6.02 -13.03 -1.14
CA ALA A 119 5.62 -11.65 -1.03
C ALA A 119 6.79 -10.74 -1.40
N ASN A 120 6.50 -9.59 -1.98
CA ASN A 120 7.47 -8.54 -2.27
C ASN A 120 7.16 -7.33 -1.38
N ILE A 121 8.05 -7.04 -0.43
CA ILE A 121 7.91 -5.96 0.55
C ILE A 121 8.90 -4.86 0.20
N LEU A 122 8.42 -3.64 -0.04
CA LEU A 122 9.22 -2.51 -0.50
C LEU A 122 8.87 -1.23 0.27
N PRO A 123 9.87 -0.40 0.60
CA PRO A 123 9.63 0.95 1.08
C PRO A 123 9.19 1.85 -0.08
N ASN A 124 8.37 2.85 0.22
CA ASN A 124 8.02 3.93 -0.69
C ASN A 124 8.14 5.26 0.05
N VAL A 125 8.77 6.24 -0.59
CA VAL A 125 8.84 7.62 -0.11
C VAL A 125 8.52 8.53 -1.28
N LEU A 126 7.68 9.52 -1.02
CA LEU A 126 7.47 10.64 -1.91
C LEU A 126 7.61 11.93 -1.10
N LEU A 127 8.64 12.70 -1.42
CA LEU A 127 8.96 13.97 -0.75
C LEU A 127 8.30 15.15 -1.46
N TRP A 128 8.25 16.30 -0.81
CA TRP A 128 7.92 17.56 -1.49
C TRP A 128 9.07 17.96 -2.44
N PRO A 129 8.77 18.45 -3.65
CA PRO A 129 9.80 18.76 -4.65
C PRO A 129 10.70 19.92 -4.19
N ILE A 130 11.97 19.86 -4.59
CA ILE A 130 12.92 20.98 -4.44
C ILE A 130 13.64 21.30 -5.74
N ASN A 131 14.21 22.51 -5.77
CA ASN A 131 15.22 22.88 -6.74
C ASN A 131 16.50 22.10 -6.45
N VAL A 132 16.95 21.32 -7.43
CA VAL A 132 18.28 20.73 -7.41
C VAL A 132 19.19 21.66 -8.19
N GLY A 133 20.25 22.14 -7.53
CA GLY A 133 21.14 23.16 -8.09
C GLY A 133 21.55 22.83 -9.54
N ASN A 134 21.38 23.82 -10.42
CA ASN A 134 21.67 23.78 -11.87
C ASN A 134 20.64 23.07 -12.77
N SER A 135 19.45 22.71 -12.28
CA SER A 135 18.36 22.25 -13.14
C SER A 135 17.44 23.41 -13.55
N SER A 136 17.30 23.65 -14.85
CA SER A 136 16.30 24.57 -15.44
C SER A 136 14.89 23.96 -15.51
N ALA A 137 14.67 22.83 -14.84
CA ALA A 137 13.41 22.11 -14.83
C ALA A 137 12.45 22.69 -13.79
N SER A 138 11.31 23.20 -14.26
CA SER A 138 10.23 23.77 -13.42
C SER A 138 9.52 22.74 -12.52
N SER A 139 9.81 21.44 -12.68
CA SER A 139 9.09 20.36 -11.99
C SER A 139 9.70 19.93 -10.65
N GLY A 140 10.93 20.36 -10.33
CA GLY A 140 11.64 19.93 -9.11
C GLY A 140 11.92 18.42 -9.07
N GLU A 141 12.65 17.98 -8.03
CA GLU A 141 13.02 16.58 -7.86
C GLU A 141 12.43 15.96 -6.59
N PHE A 142 11.93 14.73 -6.71
CA PHE A 142 11.32 13.93 -5.64
C PHE A 142 12.28 12.89 -5.04
N LEU A 143 13.54 12.84 -5.48
CA LEU A 143 14.48 11.81 -5.04
C LEU A 143 14.80 11.96 -3.56
N ILE A 144 15.04 10.81 -2.94
CA ILE A 144 15.48 10.65 -1.57
C ILE A 144 16.99 10.43 -1.55
N GLU A 145 17.70 11.02 -0.58
CA GLU A 145 19.10 10.68 -0.41
C GLU A 145 19.24 9.34 0.31
N PRO A 146 20.14 8.43 -0.12
CA PRO A 146 20.27 7.11 0.50
C PRO A 146 20.53 7.13 2.01
N LYS A 147 21.14 8.21 2.54
CA LYS A 147 21.39 8.39 3.98
C LYS A 147 20.14 8.70 4.80
N GLU A 148 19.04 9.07 4.14
CA GLU A 148 17.80 9.47 4.81
C GLU A 148 16.90 8.29 5.10
N VAL A 149 17.08 7.15 4.41
CA VAL A 149 16.22 5.97 4.55
C VAL A 149 17.02 4.73 4.89
N GLU A 150 16.57 4.05 5.93
CA GLU A 150 17.03 2.72 6.29
C GLU A 150 15.84 1.76 6.15
N PHE A 151 16.04 0.66 5.44
CA PHE A 151 15.04 -0.40 5.30
C PHE A 151 15.67 -1.74 5.61
N ASN A 152 15.21 -2.37 6.70
CA ASN A 152 15.77 -3.61 7.22
C ASN A 152 14.68 -4.43 7.93
N ASN A 153 15.08 -5.44 8.70
CA ASN A 153 14.23 -6.19 9.59
C ASN A 153 14.61 -5.88 11.06
N ASN A 154 13.61 -5.82 11.93
CA ASN A 154 13.81 -5.75 13.37
C ASN A 154 14.20 -7.13 13.95
N ASN A 155 14.40 -7.20 15.27
CA ASN A 155 14.80 -8.44 15.96
C ASN A 155 13.81 -9.60 15.81
N ASN A 156 12.53 -9.30 15.52
CA ASN A 156 11.48 -10.30 15.26
C ASN A 156 11.41 -10.68 13.77
N GLY A 157 12.38 -10.21 12.98
CA GLY A 157 12.46 -10.38 11.54
C GLY A 157 11.41 -9.58 10.77
N ASN A 158 10.70 -8.63 11.40
CA ASN A 158 9.65 -7.84 10.74
C ASN A 158 10.25 -6.64 10.01
N PRO A 159 9.76 -6.31 8.79
CA PRO A 159 10.21 -5.13 8.07
C PRO A 159 10.07 -3.86 8.91
N ILE A 160 11.13 -3.06 8.90
CA ILE A 160 11.21 -1.75 9.54
C ILE A 160 11.79 -0.76 8.54
N MET A 161 11.16 0.40 8.48
CA MET A 161 11.58 1.55 7.69
C MET A 161 11.81 2.72 8.64
N ILE A 162 13.02 3.27 8.62
CA ILE A 162 13.39 4.47 9.36
C ILE A 162 13.73 5.54 8.33
N LEU A 163 13.05 6.69 8.41
CA LEU A 163 13.22 7.83 7.53
C LEU A 163 13.54 9.08 8.36
N HIS A 164 14.61 9.77 7.99
CA HIS A 164 15.02 11.06 8.53
C HIS A 164 14.92 12.12 7.42
N PRO A 165 13.71 12.60 7.09
CA PRO A 165 13.54 13.40 5.91
C PRO A 165 14.06 14.83 6.16
N ASN A 166 14.82 15.36 5.21
CA ASN A 166 15.26 16.75 5.25
C ASN A 166 14.20 17.75 4.74
N ARG A 167 13.02 17.25 4.36
CA ARG A 167 11.95 17.98 3.68
C ARG A 167 10.57 17.45 4.07
N PRO A 168 9.51 18.24 3.87
CA PRO A 168 8.14 17.76 4.02
C PRO A 168 7.87 16.56 3.11
N ILE A 169 7.04 15.65 3.57
CA ILE A 169 6.68 14.43 2.85
C ILE A 169 5.29 14.58 2.24
N ILE A 170 5.03 13.89 1.13
CA ILE A 170 3.67 13.70 0.61
C ILE A 170 3.12 12.36 1.14
N THR A 171 3.93 11.32 1.02
CA THR A 171 3.62 9.99 1.56
C THR A 171 4.89 9.22 1.86
N VAL A 172 4.81 8.33 2.84
CA VAL A 172 5.84 7.32 3.13
C VAL A 172 5.17 6.05 3.62
N GLY A 173 5.70 4.89 3.25
CA GLY A 173 5.15 3.64 3.73
C GLY A 173 5.94 2.41 3.33
N ILE A 174 5.53 1.29 3.90
CA ILE A 174 5.96 -0.04 3.50
C ILE A 174 4.78 -0.69 2.77
N HIS A 175 4.98 -1.04 1.51
CA HIS A 175 4.00 -1.74 0.69
C HIS A 175 4.46 -3.17 0.46
N SER A 176 3.51 -4.10 0.54
CA SER A 176 3.76 -5.50 0.27
C SER A 176 2.74 -6.07 -0.70
N ARG A 177 3.23 -6.68 -1.76
CA ARG A 177 2.44 -7.51 -2.67
C ARG A 177 2.55 -8.96 -2.21
N ILE A 178 1.44 -9.65 -2.00
CA ILE A 178 1.43 -11.02 -1.44
C ILE A 178 0.91 -11.98 -2.50
N PHE A 179 1.83 -12.55 -3.27
CA PHE A 179 1.51 -13.42 -4.41
C PHE A 179 0.84 -14.72 -3.96
N SER A 180 1.22 -15.26 -2.79
CA SER A 180 0.63 -16.49 -2.24
C SER A 180 -0.87 -16.41 -1.94
N ARG A 181 -1.45 -15.21 -1.87
CA ARG A 181 -2.89 -15.01 -1.57
C ARG A 181 -3.68 -14.53 -2.79
N ASP A 182 -3.04 -14.37 -3.94
CA ASP A 182 -3.71 -13.93 -5.15
C ASP A 182 -4.78 -14.91 -5.57
N GLN A 183 -5.92 -14.38 -6.00
CA GLN A 183 -6.96 -15.21 -6.61
C GLN A 183 -6.87 -15.03 -8.11
N ASP A 184 -6.38 -16.06 -8.78
CA ASP A 184 -6.54 -16.18 -10.22
C ASP A 184 -8.02 -16.42 -10.51
N SER A 185 -8.60 -15.60 -11.39
CA SER A 185 -9.96 -15.79 -11.88
C SER A 185 -10.11 -16.98 -12.86
N SER A 186 -9.22 -17.98 -12.76
CA SER A 186 -9.19 -19.19 -13.60
C SER A 186 -8.81 -20.37 -12.68
N ALA A 187 -9.67 -21.33 -12.34
CA ALA A 187 -10.70 -21.95 -13.14
C ALA A 187 -11.97 -22.22 -12.30
N TYR A 188 -13.14 -21.97 -12.90
CA TYR A 188 -14.17 -22.98 -12.82
C TYR A 188 -13.56 -24.26 -13.40
N THR A 189 -12.92 -25.09 -12.57
CA THR A 189 -12.85 -26.52 -12.85
C THR A 189 -14.30 -26.96 -12.84
N THR A 190 -14.95 -26.89 -14.00
CA THR A 190 -16.06 -27.79 -14.27
C THR A 190 -15.46 -29.17 -14.06
N ASN A 191 -15.72 -29.76 -12.88
CA ASN A 191 -15.50 -31.16 -12.62
C ASN A 191 -16.40 -31.90 -13.60
N VAL A 192 -15.95 -32.07 -14.84
CA VAL A 192 -16.55 -33.04 -15.75
C VAL A 192 -16.22 -34.37 -15.11
N SER A 193 -17.19 -34.89 -14.36
CA SER A 193 -17.09 -36.17 -13.67
C SER A 193 -16.53 -37.21 -14.64
N MET A 194 -15.45 -37.88 -14.27
CA MET A 194 -14.87 -38.97 -15.07
C MET A 194 -15.93 -40.01 -15.48
N LEU A 195 -17.00 -40.17 -14.68
CA LEU A 195 -18.14 -41.03 -15.05
C LEU A 195 -18.83 -40.59 -16.35
N ALA A 196 -18.97 -39.27 -16.59
CA ALA A 196 -19.62 -38.76 -17.80
C ALA A 196 -18.81 -39.10 -19.06
N MET A 197 -17.48 -39.06 -18.98
CA MET A 197 -16.62 -39.52 -20.09
C MET A 197 -16.68 -41.05 -20.26
N LEU A 198 -16.67 -41.83 -19.16
CA LEU A 198 -16.81 -43.28 -19.22
C LEU A 198 -18.14 -43.73 -19.87
N PHE A 199 -19.26 -43.07 -19.54
CA PHE A 199 -20.56 -43.35 -20.18
C PHE A 199 -20.55 -43.00 -21.67
N SER A 200 -19.88 -41.93 -22.09
CA SER A 200 -19.82 -41.54 -23.50
C SER A 200 -19.07 -42.54 -24.38
N VAL A 201 -18.14 -43.34 -23.81
CA VAL A 201 -17.35 -44.33 -24.54
C VAL A 201 -17.94 -45.75 -24.42
N LEU A 202 -18.42 -46.13 -23.25
CA LEU A 202 -18.90 -47.50 -22.98
C LEU A 202 -20.25 -47.79 -23.64
N VAL A 203 -21.17 -46.81 -23.67
CA VAL A 203 -22.50 -47.00 -24.26
C VAL A 203 -22.43 -47.32 -25.77
N PRO A 204 -21.73 -46.55 -26.61
CA PRO A 204 -21.61 -46.89 -28.03
C PRO A 204 -20.84 -48.19 -28.27
N ALA A 205 -19.84 -48.53 -27.44
CA ALA A 205 -19.10 -49.79 -27.56
C ALA A 205 -19.98 -51.02 -27.26
N ILE A 206 -20.82 -50.94 -26.22
CA ILE A 206 -21.77 -52.02 -25.86
C ILE A 206 -22.84 -52.16 -26.95
N VAL A 207 -23.36 -51.05 -27.48
CA VAL A 207 -24.34 -51.06 -28.58
C VAL A 207 -23.74 -51.66 -29.85
N ALA A 208 -22.49 -51.35 -30.19
CA ALA A 208 -21.79 -51.94 -31.32
C ALA A 208 -21.58 -53.46 -31.13
N TYR A 209 -21.18 -53.89 -29.93
CA TYR A 209 -20.97 -55.30 -29.61
C TYR A 209 -22.26 -56.13 -29.69
N LEU A 210 -23.38 -55.57 -29.19
CA LEU A 210 -24.70 -56.21 -29.27
C LEU A 210 -25.21 -56.32 -30.72
N ARG A 211 -24.90 -55.35 -31.60
CA ARG A 211 -25.26 -55.46 -33.02
C ARG A 211 -24.47 -56.52 -33.77
N ILE A 212 -23.20 -56.74 -33.42
CA ILE A 212 -22.35 -57.74 -34.09
C ILE A 212 -22.73 -59.17 -33.66
N SER A 213 -23.21 -59.35 -32.43
CA SER A 213 -23.58 -60.67 -31.87
C SER A 213 -24.97 -61.18 -32.30
N GLN A 214 -25.73 -60.39 -33.07
CA GLN A 214 -27.04 -60.77 -33.63
C GLN A 214 -27.00 -61.10 -35.13
N LEU A 215 -25.80 -61.22 -35.71
CA LEU A 215 -25.54 -61.61 -37.10
C LEU A 215 -25.05 -63.06 -37.20
#